data_AF-A0AAV0WET2-F1
#
_entry.id   AF-A0AAV0WET2-F1
#
_cell.length_a   1.000
_cell.length_b   1.000
_cell.length_c   1.000
_cell.angle_alpha   90.00
_cell.angle_beta   90.00
_cell.angle_gamma   90.00
#
_symmetry.space_group_name_H-M   'P 1'
#
loop_
_entity.id
_entity.type
_entity.pdbx_description
1 polymer ?
#
loop_
_entity_poly.entity_id
_entity_poly.type
_entity_poly.pdbx_seq_one_letter_code
_entity_poly.pdbx_strand_id
1 'polypeptide(L)'
;MNRKVPFPQKFRAEWKNNSLLKDWIEEVEDKTLVKCKFCKSSMSARLADLTAHAHTKKHLKSSEPFSCARQVKLPFQSISNDIKLKTASLEANLSLFVNSHCAIS
;
A
#
# COMPACT_ATOMS: atom_id res chain seq x y z
N MET A 1 12.61 34.73 -25.05
CA MET A 1 12.61 34.13 -23.68
C MET A 1 13.43 32.86 -23.70
N ASN A 2 14.67 32.88 -23.21
CA ASN A 2 15.51 31.69 -23.10
C ASN A 2 14.97 30.77 -22.00
N ARG A 3 14.26 29.71 -22.37
CA ARG A 3 13.88 28.65 -21.43
C ARG A 3 15.15 27.86 -21.11
N LYS A 4 15.83 28.22 -20.02
CA LYS A 4 16.92 27.41 -19.47
C LYS A 4 16.36 26.02 -19.18
N VAL A 5 16.88 25.00 -19.86
CA VAL A 5 16.50 23.61 -19.62
C VAL A 5 16.93 23.29 -18.19
N PRO A 6 16.01 22.98 -17.26
CA PRO A 6 16.37 22.70 -15.89
C PRO A 6 17.29 21.49 -15.87
N PHE A 7 18.46 21.63 -15.25
CA PHE A 7 19.38 20.52 -15.09
C PHE A 7 18.65 19.33 -14.44
N PRO A 8 18.68 18.12 -15.04
CA PRO A 8 17.97 16.98 -14.51
C PRO A 8 18.61 16.58 -13.18
N GLN A 9 17.94 16.92 -12.07
CA GLN A 9 18.35 16.46 -10.76
C GLN A 9 18.08 14.95 -10.66
N LYS A 10 19.10 14.20 -10.25
CA LYS A 10 18.96 12.77 -9.95
C LYS A 10 18.43 12.59 -8.53
N PHE A 11 17.68 11.52 -8.35
CA PHE A 11 17.21 11.01 -7.08
C PHE A 11 18.39 10.80 -6.14
N ARG A 12 18.27 11.33 -4.93
CA ARG A 12 19.26 11.16 -3.88
C ARG A 12 18.72 10.17 -2.85
N ALA A 13 19.53 9.19 -2.49
CA ALA A 13 19.17 8.22 -1.45
C ALA A 13 18.83 8.91 -0.11
N GLU A 14 19.40 10.09 0.15
CA GLU A 14 19.09 10.94 1.31
C GLU A 14 17.60 11.27 1.44
N TRP A 15 16.84 11.33 0.34
CA TRP A 15 15.41 11.58 0.40
C TRP A 15 14.63 10.43 1.03
N LYS A 16 15.16 9.19 0.97
CA LYS A 16 14.61 8.04 1.70
C LYS A 16 14.87 8.12 3.21
N ASN A 17 15.74 9.02 3.66
CA ASN A 17 16.00 9.25 5.09
C ASN A 17 15.28 10.50 5.61
N ASN A 18 14.78 11.36 4.74
CA ASN A 18 14.05 12.56 5.12
C ASN A 18 12.62 12.20 5.57
N SER A 19 12.25 12.60 6.79
CA SER A 19 10.95 12.30 7.40
C SER A 19 9.75 12.78 6.59
N LEU A 20 9.90 13.83 5.78
CA LEU A 20 8.79 14.40 5.01
C LEU A 20 8.56 13.71 3.65
N LEU A 21 9.57 13.02 3.13
CA LEU A 21 9.55 12.47 1.77
C LEU A 21 9.54 10.93 1.78
N LYS A 22 10.24 10.31 2.73
CA LYS A 22 10.43 8.87 2.86
C LYS A 22 9.13 8.07 2.79
N ASP A 23 8.06 8.58 3.40
CA ASP A 23 6.81 7.85 3.58
C ASP A 23 6.14 7.50 2.24
N TRP A 24 6.30 8.36 1.23
CA TRP A 24 5.55 8.25 -0.02
C TRP A 24 6.41 8.18 -1.27
N ILE A 25 7.69 8.55 -1.22
CA ILE A 25 8.57 8.43 -2.39
C ILE A 25 9.00 6.98 -2.61
N GLU A 26 9.10 6.59 -3.87
CA GLU A 26 9.59 5.31 -4.33
C GLU A 26 10.58 5.54 -5.48
N GLU A 27 11.73 4.88 -5.39
CA GLU A 27 12.78 4.96 -6.41
C GLU A 27 12.39 4.10 -7.62
N VAL A 28 12.58 4.66 -8.81
CA VAL A 28 12.34 4.00 -10.10
C VAL A 28 13.70 3.76 -10.75
N GLU A 29 13.82 2.78 -11.67
CA GLU A 29 15.05 2.51 -12.42
C GLU A 29 15.66 3.79 -13.03
N ASP A 30 14.80 4.67 -13.54
CA ASP A 30 15.16 6.02 -13.95
C ASP A 30 15.42 6.92 -12.73
N LYS A 31 16.70 7.14 -12.43
CA LYS A 31 17.15 8.05 -11.35
C LYS A 31 16.68 9.50 -11.52
N THR A 32 16.10 9.89 -12.65
CA THR A 32 15.57 11.25 -12.88
C THR A 32 14.10 11.38 -12.50
N LEU A 33 13.44 10.26 -12.21
CA LEU A 33 12.03 10.18 -11.86
C LEU A 33 11.84 9.54 -10.48
N VAL A 34 10.75 9.91 -9.83
CA VAL A 34 10.31 9.37 -8.55
C VAL A 34 8.85 9.02 -8.66
N LYS A 35 8.45 7.90 -8.09
CA LYS A 35 7.05 7.49 -8.02
C LYS A 35 6.49 7.82 -6.64
N CYS A 36 5.30 8.39 -6.61
CA CYS A 36 4.57 8.59 -5.37
C CYS A 36 3.69 7.36 -5.08
N LYS A 37 3.90 6.71 -3.93
CA LYS A 37 3.13 5.55 -3.47
C LYS A 37 1.64 5.88 -3.27
N PHE A 38 1.35 7.07 -2.74
CA PHE A 38 -0.02 7.51 -2.46
C PHE A 38 -0.78 7.91 -3.73
N CYS A 39 -0.14 8.73 -4.58
CA CYS A 39 -0.76 9.27 -5.79
C CYS A 39 -0.65 8.36 -7.02
N LYS A 40 0.20 7.31 -6.95
CA LYS A 40 0.57 6.41 -8.06
C LYS A 40 1.07 7.13 -9.32
N SER A 41 1.61 8.33 -9.17
CA SER A 41 2.11 9.16 -10.26
C SER A 41 3.63 9.25 -10.23
N SER A 42 4.24 9.23 -11.41
CA SER A 42 5.66 9.58 -11.59
C SER A 42 5.83 11.10 -11.67
N MET A 43 6.93 11.61 -11.12
CA MET A 43 7.33 13.01 -11.18
C MET A 43 8.83 13.13 -11.26
N SER A 44 9.31 14.32 -11.60
CA SER A 44 10.75 14.58 -11.61
C SER A 44 11.33 14.44 -10.21
N ALA A 45 12.53 13.86 -10.14
CA ALA A 45 13.37 13.82 -8.96
C ALA A 45 13.94 15.21 -8.62
N ARG A 46 13.18 16.30 -8.76
CA ARG A 46 13.60 17.64 -8.30
C ARG A 46 13.01 17.89 -6.93
N LEU A 47 13.83 18.35 -5.99
CA LEU A 47 13.37 18.58 -4.62
C LEU A 47 12.17 19.56 -4.57
N ALA A 48 12.21 20.62 -5.38
CA ALA A 48 11.12 21.59 -5.49
C ALA A 48 9.80 20.97 -5.97
N ASP A 49 9.87 20.02 -6.91
CA ASP A 49 8.69 19.31 -7.42
C ASP A 49 8.15 18.34 -6.36
N LEU A 50 9.04 17.66 -5.62
CA LEU A 50 8.64 16.76 -4.53
C LEU A 50 7.96 17.52 -3.38
N THR A 51 8.50 18.68 -2.99
CA THR A 51 7.90 19.52 -1.96
C THR A 51 6.56 20.10 -2.43
N ALA A 52 6.48 20.57 -3.67
CA ALA A 52 5.21 21.05 -4.24
C ALA A 52 4.17 19.92 -4.33
N HIS A 53 4.60 18.71 -4.68
CA HIS A 53 3.73 17.54 -4.72
C HIS A 53 3.15 17.20 -3.34
N ALA A 54 3.97 17.24 -2.28
CA ALA A 54 3.53 16.95 -0.91
C ALA A 54 2.37 17.87 -0.46
N HIS A 55 2.35 19.13 -0.92
CA HIS A 55 1.27 20.08 -0.61
C HIS A 55 0.08 20.04 -1.58
N THR A 56 0.13 19.21 -2.62
CA THR A 56 -0.93 19.16 -3.63
C THR A 56 -2.20 18.51 -3.04
N LYS A 57 -3.39 19.05 -3.37
CA LYS A 57 -4.69 18.51 -2.93
C LYS A 57 -4.85 17.01 -3.21
N LYS A 58 -4.33 16.54 -4.34
CA LYS A 58 -4.30 15.12 -4.71
C LYS A 58 -3.49 14.30 -3.69
N HIS A 59 -2.29 14.76 -3.36
CA HIS A 59 -1.44 14.11 -2.37
C HIS A 59 -2.08 14.08 -1.01
N LEU A 60 -2.61 15.21 -0.52
CA LEU A 60 -3.26 15.28 0.78
C LEU A 60 -4.43 14.28 0.89
N LYS A 61 -5.35 14.28 -0.08
CA LYS A 61 -6.46 13.31 -0.13
C LYS A 61 -5.99 11.86 -0.22
N SER A 62 -4.96 11.59 -1.02
CA SER A 62 -4.42 10.24 -1.18
C SER A 62 -3.61 9.78 0.04
N SER A 63 -2.99 10.69 0.79
CA SER A 63 -2.20 10.40 1.99
C SER A 63 -3.07 10.14 3.23
N GLU A 64 -4.24 10.78 3.30
CA GLU A 64 -5.19 10.67 4.42
C GLU A 64 -5.57 9.22 4.81
N PRO A 65 -5.89 8.29 3.88
CA PRO A 65 -6.21 6.91 4.22
C PRO A 65 -5.00 6.06 4.66
N PHE A 66 -3.77 6.48 4.36
CA PHE A 66 -2.56 5.79 4.82
C PHE A 66 -2.12 6.22 6.22
N SER A 67 -2.84 7.17 6.85
CA SER A 67 -2.67 7.44 8.27
C SER A 67 -3.18 6.25 9.09
N CYS A 68 -2.34 5.75 10.02
CA CYS A 68 -2.65 4.61 10.88
C CYS A 68 -4.00 4.76 11.61
N ALA A 69 -4.45 5.99 11.84
CA ALA A 69 -5.71 6.30 12.50
C ALA A 69 -6.98 5.91 11.70
N ARG A 70 -6.91 5.76 10.37
CA ARG A 70 -8.10 5.55 9.52
C ARG A 70 -8.20 4.14 8.91
N GLN A 71 -7.21 3.26 9.13
CA GLN A 71 -7.39 1.87 8.70
C GLN A 71 -8.58 1.26 9.43
N VAL A 72 -9.62 0.93 8.68
CA VAL A 72 -10.81 0.24 9.20
C VAL A 72 -10.33 -1.10 9.74
N LYS A 73 -10.22 -1.19 11.07
CA LYS A 73 -10.00 -2.47 11.73
C LYS A 73 -11.21 -3.33 11.37
N LEU A 74 -10.99 -4.38 10.60
CA LEU A 74 -12.04 -5.35 10.34
C LEU A 74 -12.52 -5.86 11.71
N PRO A 75 -13.83 -5.81 11.99
CA PRO A 75 -14.34 -6.34 13.24
C PRO A 75 -14.19 -7.86 13.21
N PHE A 76 -13.09 -8.35 13.77
CA PHE A 76 -12.92 -9.77 14.04
C PHE A 76 -13.79 -10.11 15.25
N GLN A 77 -14.95 -10.71 15.00
CA GLN A 77 -15.76 -11.25 16.07
C GLN A 77 -15.02 -12.45 16.67
N SER A 78 -14.76 -12.41 17.98
CA SER A 78 -14.22 -13.56 18.68
C SER A 78 -15.25 -14.69 18.66
N ILE A 79 -14.92 -15.79 18.01
CA ILE A 79 -15.79 -16.96 17.93
C ILE A 79 -15.82 -17.64 19.31
N SER A 80 -17.02 -17.90 19.84
CA SER A 80 -17.21 -18.62 21.10
C SER A 80 -16.78 -20.08 20.99
N ASN A 81 -16.45 -20.72 22.12
CA ASN A 81 -16.00 -22.12 22.13
C ASN A 81 -17.09 -23.09 21.66
N ASP A 82 -18.38 -22.79 21.91
CA ASP A 82 -19.50 -23.59 21.42
C ASP A 82 -19.59 -23.60 19.88
N ILE A 83 -19.43 -22.42 19.26
CA ILE A 83 -19.44 -22.30 17.79
C ILE A 83 -18.24 -23.06 17.20
N LYS A 84 -17.05 -22.95 17.80
CA LYS A 84 -15.86 -23.70 17.35
C LYS A 84 -16.09 -25.21 17.38
N LEU A 85 -16.69 -25.74 18.44
CA LEU A 85 -16.97 -27.16 18.57
C LEU A 85 -17.96 -27.65 17.50
N LYS A 86 -19.02 -26.86 17.24
CA LYS A 86 -20.00 -27.15 16.18
C LYS A 86 -19.38 -27.12 14.79
N THR A 87 -18.53 -26.12 14.51
CA THR A 87 -17.81 -26.01 13.24
C THR A 87 -16.90 -27.22 13.02
N ALA A 88 -16.11 -27.62 14.02
CA ALA A 88 -15.24 -28.79 13.92
C ALA A 88 -16.01 -30.09 13.62
N SER A 89 -17.16 -30.30 14.29
CA SER A 89 -18.02 -31.45 14.04
C SER A 89 -18.61 -31.43 12.62
N LEU A 90 -19.03 -30.26 12.12
CA LEU A 90 -19.53 -30.11 10.75
C LEU A 90 -18.44 -30.37 9.71
N GLU A 91 -17.24 -29.86 9.92
CA GLU A 91 -16.08 -30.08 9.05
C GLU A 91 -15.68 -31.56 9.00
N ALA A 92 -15.72 -32.26 10.14
CA ALA A 92 -15.47 -33.70 10.20
C ALA A 92 -16.53 -34.49 9.40
N ASN A 93 -17.80 -34.15 9.55
CA ASN A 93 -18.89 -34.79 8.81
C ASN A 93 -18.79 -34.55 7.30
N LEU A 94 -18.49 -33.31 6.88
CA LEU A 94 -18.25 -32.97 5.48
C LEU A 94 -17.10 -33.79 4.90
N SER A 95 -15.99 -33.90 5.64
CA SER A 95 -14.82 -34.68 5.23
C SER A 95 -15.16 -36.16 5.04
N LEU A 96 -15.93 -36.74 5.98
CA LEU A 96 -16.36 -38.13 5.91
C LEU A 96 -17.30 -38.39 4.71
N PHE A 97 -18.22 -37.45 4.46
CA PHE A 97 -19.14 -37.52 3.32
C PHE A 97 -18.38 -37.47 1.99
N VAL A 98 -17.46 -36.52 1.83
CA VAL A 98 -16.62 -36.41 0.63
C VAL A 98 -15.76 -37.66 0.42
N ASN A 99 -15.18 -38.20 1.49
CA ASN A 99 -14.41 -39.45 1.40
C ASN A 99 -15.28 -40.62 0.92
N SER A 100 -16.50 -40.74 1.44
CA SER A 100 -17.38 -41.88 1.15
C SER A 100 -18.02 -41.82 -0.23
N HIS A 101 -18.21 -40.62 -0.80
CA HIS A 101 -18.98 -40.43 -2.04
C HIS A 101 -18.20 -39.82 -3.20
N CYS A 102 -17.05 -39.20 -2.93
CA CYS A 102 -16.26 -38.52 -3.97
C CYS A 102 -14.83 -39.07 -4.09
N ALA A 103 -14.35 -39.92 -3.17
CA ALA A 103 -12.97 -40.42 -3.21
C ALA A 103 -12.75 -41.65 -4.11
N ILE A 104 -13.79 -42.15 -4.81
CA ILE A 104 -13.65 -43.20 -5.82
C ILE A 104 -14.33 -42.74 -7.11
N SER A 105 -13.50 -42.37 -8.09
CA SER A 105 -13.77 -42.48 -9.53
C SER A 105 -12.50 -43.00 -10.18
#